data_AF-A0AAU4UT88-F1
#
_entry.id   AF-A0AAU4UT88-F1
#
_cell.length_a   1.000
_cell.length_b   1.000
_cell.length_c   1.000
_cell.angle_alpha   90.00
_cell.angle_beta   90.00
_cell.angle_gamma   90.00
#
_symmetry.space_group_name_H-M   'P 1'
#
loop_
_entity.id
_entity.type
_entity.pdbx_description
1 polymer ?
#
loop_
_entity_poly.entity_id
_entity_poly.type
_entity_poly.pdbx_seq_one_letter_code
_entity_poly.pdbx_strand_id
1 'polypeptide(L)'
;MTLNEGLRVKLAADLTLTGSLTTAGDAVAGFLALASGTGGTVERVDEHRPQSGEDVREYERLKSLLDSFGHQMPEGSRKQLQEQVASLEPAWIAFQEQKLRVTVRVRFDNGFVLDGAQPELFTSA
;
A
#
# COMPACT_ATOMS: atom_id res chain seq x y z
N MET A 1 6.98 -7.68 10.88
CA MET A 1 6.26 -8.87 11.37
C MET A 1 5.30 -9.31 10.28
N THR A 2 5.19 -10.60 9.99
CA THR A 2 4.21 -11.10 9.00
C THR A 2 2.89 -11.35 9.71
N LEU A 3 1.83 -10.63 9.33
CA LEU A 3 0.48 -10.82 9.88
C LEU A 3 -0.26 -11.88 9.09
N ASN A 4 -0.94 -12.78 9.79
CA ASN A 4 -1.77 -13.84 9.22
C ASN A 4 -3.16 -13.77 9.85
N GLU A 5 -4.17 -14.29 9.15
CA GLU A 5 -5.51 -14.43 9.71
C GLU A 5 -5.50 -15.27 10.99
N GLY A 6 -6.33 -14.88 11.96
CA GLY A 6 -6.39 -15.50 13.29
C GLY A 6 -5.28 -15.09 14.26
N LEU A 7 -4.28 -14.32 13.81
CA LEU A 7 -3.18 -13.88 14.68
C LEU A 7 -3.64 -12.83 15.69
N ARG A 8 -3.17 -12.97 16.93
CA ARG A 8 -3.38 -12.00 17.99
C ARG A 8 -2.38 -10.86 17.89
N VAL A 9 -2.89 -9.63 17.94
CA VAL A 9 -2.11 -8.41 17.79
C VAL A 9 -2.51 -7.37 18.82
N LYS A 10 -1.64 -6.39 19.03
CA LYS A 10 -1.89 -5.19 19.82
C LYS A 10 -1.56 -3.95 19.01
N LEU A 11 -2.28 -2.85 19.23
CA LEU A 11 -1.89 -1.55 18.69
C LEU A 11 -0.49 -1.14 19.18
N ALA A 12 0.40 -0.79 18.26
CA ALA A 12 1.76 -0.37 18.54
C ALA A 12 1.82 1.05 19.15
N ALA A 13 0.86 1.89 18.80
CA ALA A 13 0.76 3.29 19.21
C ALA A 13 -0.72 3.67 19.38
N ASP A 14 -0.97 4.81 20.04
CA ASP A 14 -2.31 5.37 20.16
C ASP A 14 -2.84 5.72 18.76
N LEU A 15 -4.04 5.25 18.45
CA LEU A 15 -4.72 5.49 17.18
C LEU A 15 -5.81 6.54 17.38
N THR A 16 -5.79 7.60 16.57
CA THR A 16 -6.85 8.61 16.54
C THR A 16 -7.46 8.67 15.15
N LEU A 17 -8.79 8.62 15.09
CA LEU A 17 -9.57 8.77 13.86
C LEU A 17 -10.50 9.96 14.02
N THR A 18 -10.28 10.98 13.20
CA THR A 18 -11.15 12.15 13.03
C THR A 18 -11.92 12.01 11.72
N GLY A 19 -13.20 12.37 11.71
CA GLY A 19 -13.94 12.38 10.46
C GLY A 19 -15.45 12.27 10.64
N SER A 20 -16.09 11.81 9.58
CA SER A 20 -17.53 11.53 9.58
C SER A 20 -17.79 10.10 10.03
N LEU A 21 -18.63 9.95 11.05
CA LEU A 21 -19.20 8.69 11.50
C LEU A 21 -20.56 8.50 10.82
N THR A 22 -20.80 7.32 10.27
CA THR A 22 -22.11 6.97 9.72
C THR A 22 -22.97 6.32 10.80
N THR A 23 -24.08 6.97 11.16
CA THR A 23 -25.08 6.44 12.09
C THR A 23 -26.43 6.34 11.39
N ALA A 24 -26.97 5.13 11.22
CA ALA A 24 -28.33 4.89 10.70
C ALA A 24 -28.74 5.73 9.45
N GLY A 25 -27.78 6.05 8.58
CA GLY A 25 -28.00 6.82 7.34
C GLY A 25 -27.47 8.25 7.35
N ASP A 26 -27.16 8.80 8.53
CA ASP A 26 -26.65 10.17 8.67
C ASP A 26 -25.15 10.21 8.97
N ALA A 27 -24.49 11.19 8.38
CA ALA A 27 -23.08 11.49 8.55
C ALA A 27 -22.91 12.52 9.68
N VAL A 28 -22.29 12.12 10.80
CA VAL A 28 -22.06 12.99 11.97
C VAL A 28 -20.56 13.18 12.18
N ALA A 29 -20.12 14.39 12.51
CA ALA A 29 -18.72 14.61 12.89
C ALA A 29 -18.41 13.88 14.20
N GLY A 30 -17.28 13.17 14.24
CA GLY A 30 -16.90 12.41 15.43
C GLY A 30 -15.41 12.18 15.56
N PHE A 31 -15.05 11.65 16.71
CA PHE A 31 -13.69 11.34 17.10
C PHE A 31 -13.65 9.98 17.79
N LEU A 32 -12.76 9.10 17.33
CA LEU A 32 -12.44 7.83 17.99
C LEU A 32 -10.97 7.82 18.36
N ALA A 33 -10.67 7.47 19.61
CA ALA A 33 -9.31 7.21 20.07
C ALA A 33 -9.23 5.81 20.66
N LEU A 34 -8.24 5.04 20.23
CA LEU A 34 -7.89 3.73 20.77
C LEU A 34 -6.46 3.80 21.31
N ALA A 35 -6.28 3.38 22.56
CA ALA A 35 -4.97 3.38 23.19
C ALA A 35 -4.05 2.30 22.59
N SER A 36 -2.76 2.58 22.59
CA SER A 36 -1.71 1.57 22.42
C SER A 36 -1.93 0.38 23.35
N GLY A 37 -1.52 -0.81 22.90
CA GLY A 37 -1.73 -2.05 23.64
C GLY A 37 -3.14 -2.64 23.54
N THR A 38 -4.11 -1.94 22.91
CA THR A 38 -5.45 -2.50 22.67
C THR A 38 -5.32 -3.77 21.83
N GLY A 39 -5.81 -4.89 22.39
CA GLY A 39 -5.74 -6.22 21.79
C GLY A 39 -6.82 -6.47 20.75
N GLY A 40 -6.47 -7.27 19.75
CA GLY A 40 -7.39 -7.73 18.72
C GLY A 40 -6.90 -8.96 17.97
N THR A 41 -7.73 -9.43 17.04
CA THR A 41 -7.43 -10.55 16.15
C THR A 41 -7.47 -10.07 14.71
N VAL A 42 -6.46 -10.45 13.92
CA VAL A 42 -6.45 -10.26 12.48
C VAL A 42 -7.54 -11.12 11.86
N GLU A 43 -8.55 -10.51 11.26
CA GLU A 43 -9.64 -11.22 10.58
C GLU A 43 -9.32 -11.52 9.12
N ARG A 44 -8.63 -10.60 8.44
CA ARG A 44 -8.32 -10.69 7.01
C ARG A 44 -6.99 -10.00 6.72
N VAL A 45 -6.24 -10.56 5.77
CA VAL A 45 -5.04 -9.96 5.20
C VAL A 45 -5.27 -9.78 3.69
N ASP A 46 -5.32 -8.54 3.23
CA ASP A 46 -5.56 -8.19 1.84
C ASP A 46 -4.24 -7.76 1.18
N GLU A 47 -3.76 -8.57 0.25
CA GLU A 47 -2.62 -8.23 -0.60
C GLU A 47 -3.10 -7.42 -1.81
N HIS A 48 -2.95 -6.09 -1.76
CA HIS A 48 -3.27 -5.26 -2.92
C HIS A 48 -2.11 -5.29 -3.91
N ARG A 49 -2.25 -6.10 -4.96
CA ARG A 49 -1.43 -5.95 -6.16
C ARG A 49 -2.06 -4.86 -7.04
N PRO A 50 -1.46 -3.67 -7.15
CA PRO A 50 -1.93 -2.69 -8.11
C PRO A 50 -1.89 -3.31 -9.51
N GLN A 51 -2.94 -3.10 -10.30
CA GLN A 51 -2.92 -3.51 -11.70
C GLN A 51 -1.90 -2.63 -12.43
N SER A 52 -0.95 -3.24 -13.13
CA SER A 52 0.03 -2.51 -13.93
C SER A 52 -0.70 -1.76 -15.05
N GLY A 53 -0.71 -0.42 -14.97
CA GLY A 53 -1.18 0.46 -16.05
C GLY A 53 -0.30 0.34 -17.31
N GLU A 54 -0.77 0.89 -18.42
CA GLU A 54 -0.05 0.87 -19.70
C GLU A 54 1.36 1.46 -19.58
N ASP A 55 1.47 2.63 -18.93
CA ASP A 55 2.74 3.32 -18.69
C ASP A 55 3.76 2.49 -17.91
N VAL A 56 3.31 1.70 -16.93
CA VAL A 56 4.16 0.82 -16.12
C VAL A 56 4.72 -0.32 -16.98
N ARG A 57 3.88 -0.91 -17.84
CA ARG A 57 4.29 -1.99 -18.75
C ARG A 57 5.25 -1.47 -19.81
N GLU A 58 4.99 -0.27 -20.34
CA GLU A 58 5.87 0.36 -21.32
C GLU A 58 7.20 0.78 -20.69
N TYR A 59 7.21 1.29 -19.45
CA TYR A 59 8.44 1.54 -18.70
C TYR A 59 9.28 0.26 -18.60
N GLU A 60 8.69 -0.84 -18.13
CA GLU A 60 9.39 -2.12 -18.00
C GLU A 60 9.95 -2.61 -19.34
N ARG A 61 9.16 -2.50 -20.42
CA ARG A 61 9.58 -2.88 -21.77
C ARG A 61 10.75 -2.05 -22.28
N LEU A 62 10.66 -0.71 -22.20
CA LEU A 62 11.71 0.19 -22.68
C LEU A 62 12.96 0.12 -21.82
N LYS A 63 12.81 -0.04 -20.50
CA LYS A 63 13.93 -0.24 -19.57
C LYS A 63 14.65 -1.55 -19.85
N SER A 64 13.92 -2.64 -20.08
CA SER A 64 14.48 -3.94 -20.46
C SER A 64 15.22 -3.89 -21.80
N LEU A 65 14.65 -3.18 -22.79
CA LEU A 65 15.30 -2.94 -24.09
C LEU A 65 16.62 -2.15 -23.93
N LEU A 66 16.59 -1.08 -23.13
CA LEU A 66 17.77 -0.26 -22.87
C LEU A 66 18.87 -1.05 -22.13
N ASP A 67 18.49 -1.86 -21.14
CA ASP A 67 19.43 -2.67 -20.36
C ASP A 67 20.06 -3.78 -21.23
N SER A 68 19.23 -4.45 -22.03
CA SER A 68 19.67 -5.57 -22.87
C SER A 68 20.47 -5.13 -24.10
N PHE A 69 20.10 -4.02 -24.75
CA PHE A 69 20.63 -3.63 -26.06
C PHE A 69 21.22 -2.22 -26.13
N GLY A 70 21.11 -1.42 -25.07
CA GLY A 70 21.56 -0.02 -25.08
C GLY A 70 23.05 0.16 -25.36
N HIS A 71 23.88 -0.84 -25.06
CA HIS A 71 25.32 -0.85 -25.36
C HIS A 71 25.64 -1.03 -26.85
N GLN A 72 24.69 -1.56 -27.64
CA GLN A 72 24.83 -1.79 -29.08
C GLN A 72 24.12 -0.71 -29.91
N MET A 73 23.37 0.19 -29.25
CA MET A 73 22.60 1.22 -29.93
C MET A 73 23.47 2.42 -30.32
N PRO A 74 23.20 3.03 -31.48
CA PRO A 74 23.73 4.36 -31.82
C PRO A 74 23.37 5.38 -30.74
N GLU A 75 24.26 6.33 -30.47
CA GLU A 75 24.11 7.27 -29.34
C GLU A 75 22.80 8.06 -29.38
N GLY A 76 22.36 8.50 -30.57
CA GLY A 76 21.10 9.24 -30.73
C GLY A 76 19.88 8.41 -30.35
N SER A 77 19.79 7.17 -30.82
CA SER A 77 18.71 6.25 -30.48
C SER A 77 18.72 5.87 -29.00
N ARG A 78 19.91 5.64 -28.43
CA ARG A 78 20.07 5.37 -27.00
C ARG A 78 19.58 6.55 -26.15
N LYS A 79 19.94 7.78 -26.52
CA LYS A 79 19.54 8.99 -25.80
C LYS A 79 18.03 9.21 -25.86
N GLN A 80 17.42 9.01 -27.03
CA GLN A 80 15.97 9.08 -27.20
C GLN A 80 15.23 8.04 -26.33
N LEU A 81 15.75 6.81 -26.25
CA LEU A 81 15.18 5.76 -25.42
C LEU A 81 15.30 6.09 -23.92
N GLN A 82 16.42 6.68 -23.48
CA GLN A 82 16.61 7.15 -22.11
C GLN A 82 15.61 8.26 -21.74
N GLU A 83 15.37 9.21 -22.64
CA GLU A 83 14.37 10.28 -22.43
C GLU A 83 12.95 9.71 -22.30
N GLN A 84 12.59 8.70 -23.10
CA GLN A 84 11.29 8.02 -23.00
C GLN A 84 11.15 7.27 -21.66
N VAL A 85 12.17 6.52 -21.24
CA VAL A 85 12.20 5.84 -19.93
C VAL A 85 12.05 6.86 -18.79
N ALA A 86 12.76 8.00 -18.86
CA ALA A 86 12.67 9.05 -17.85
C ALA A 86 11.27 9.67 -17.77
N SER A 87 10.57 9.79 -18.90
CA SER A 87 9.19 10.31 -18.93
C SER A 87 8.18 9.39 -18.24
N LEU A 88 8.42 8.07 -18.26
CA LEU A 88 7.59 7.05 -17.64
C LEU A 88 8.00 6.72 -16.18
N GLU A 89 9.16 7.20 -15.74
CA GLU A 89 9.70 6.97 -14.40
C GLU A 89 8.77 7.44 -13.25
N PRO A 90 8.05 8.58 -13.34
CA PRO A 90 7.09 8.98 -12.31
C PRO A 90 5.95 7.97 -12.13
N ALA A 91 5.41 7.41 -13.23
CA ALA A 91 4.36 6.39 -13.19
C ALA A 91 4.91 5.07 -12.59
N TRP A 92 6.15 4.73 -12.92
CA TRP A 92 6.84 3.59 -12.32
C TRP A 92 7.05 3.77 -10.81
N ILE A 93 7.51 4.94 -10.35
CA ILE A 93 7.68 5.25 -8.93
C ILE A 93 6.35 5.15 -8.20
N ALA A 94 5.29 5.79 -8.72
CA ALA A 94 3.95 5.70 -8.14
C ALA A 94 3.43 4.26 -8.07
N PHE A 95 3.72 3.44 -9.09
CA PHE A 95 3.40 2.02 -9.08
C PHE A 95 4.25 1.24 -8.06
N GLN A 96 5.54 1.56 -7.90
CA GLN A 96 6.39 0.95 -6.86
C GLN A 96 5.92 1.32 -5.44
N GLU A 97 5.52 2.56 -5.21
CA GLU A 97 4.95 3.03 -3.92
C GLU A 97 3.61 2.36 -3.57
N GLN A 98 2.92 1.83 -4.59
CA GLN A 98 1.69 1.05 -4.46
C GLN A 98 1.94 -0.46 -4.47
N LYS A 99 3.15 -0.91 -4.83
CA LYS A 99 3.46 -2.31 -5.08
C LYS A 99 3.38 -3.08 -3.76
N LEU A 100 2.39 -3.97 -3.70
CA LEU A 100 2.09 -4.84 -2.55
C LEU A 100 1.86 -4.05 -1.26
N ARG A 101 0.83 -3.19 -1.26
CA ARG A 101 0.26 -2.74 0.00
C ARG A 101 -0.53 -3.90 0.61
N VAL A 102 0.11 -4.58 1.55
CA VAL A 102 -0.60 -5.48 2.45
C VAL A 102 -1.39 -4.60 3.40
N THR A 103 -2.70 -4.76 3.42
CA THR A 103 -3.55 -4.15 4.44
C THR A 103 -4.23 -5.24 5.24
N VAL A 104 -4.48 -4.98 6.51
CA VAL A 104 -5.12 -5.95 7.40
C VAL A 104 -6.41 -5.39 7.96
N ARG A 105 -7.34 -6.30 8.18
CA ARG A 105 -8.55 -6.07 8.96
C ARG A 105 -8.36 -6.69 10.35
N VAL A 106 -8.51 -5.88 11.39
CA VAL A 106 -8.38 -6.32 12.78
C VAL A 106 -9.68 -6.06 13.53
N ARG A 107 -10.21 -7.09 14.19
CA ARG A 107 -11.28 -6.96 15.17
C ARG A 107 -10.69 -6.89 16.56
N PHE A 108 -10.84 -5.73 17.21
CA PHE A 108 -10.42 -5.49 18.57
C PHE A 108 -11.36 -6.15 19.58
N ASP A 109 -10.83 -6.48 20.75
CA ASP A 109 -11.58 -7.15 21.82
C ASP A 109 -12.70 -6.28 22.40
N ASN A 110 -12.58 -4.96 22.24
CA ASN A 110 -13.61 -3.97 22.60
C ASN A 110 -14.73 -3.84 21.54
N GLY A 111 -14.72 -4.68 20.50
CA GLY A 111 -15.76 -4.75 19.48
C GLY A 111 -15.55 -3.86 18.26
N PHE A 112 -14.55 -2.98 18.26
CA PHE A 112 -14.23 -2.17 17.07
C PHE A 112 -13.56 -3.01 15.99
N VAL A 113 -13.81 -2.65 14.72
CA VAL A 113 -13.12 -3.23 13.57
C VAL A 113 -12.39 -2.12 12.84
N LEU A 114 -11.10 -2.32 12.62
CA LEU A 114 -10.29 -1.46 11.77
C LEU A 114 -9.98 -2.22 10.49
N ASP A 115 -10.51 -1.73 9.37
CA ASP A 115 -10.32 -2.32 8.04
C ASP A 115 -9.31 -1.47 7.24
N GLY A 116 -8.57 -2.11 6.33
CA GLY A 116 -7.57 -1.43 5.49
C GLY A 116 -6.35 -0.88 6.24
N ALA A 117 -6.04 -1.39 7.44
CA ALA A 117 -4.93 -0.89 8.25
C ALA A 117 -3.56 -1.37 7.73
N GLN A 118 -2.54 -0.54 7.88
CA GLN A 118 -1.16 -0.94 7.60
C GLN A 118 -0.65 -1.90 8.71
N PRO A 119 0.03 -3.02 8.36
CA PRO A 119 0.57 -3.98 9.32
C PRO A 119 1.46 -3.37 10.41
N GLU A 120 2.16 -2.28 10.08
CA GLU A 120 3.10 -1.57 10.95
C GLU A 120 2.42 -0.91 12.17
N LEU A 121 1.10 -0.72 12.13
CA LEU A 121 0.31 -0.23 13.27
C LEU A 121 0.18 -1.27 14.39
N PHE A 122 0.58 -2.51 14.14
CA PHE A 122 0.38 -3.63 15.06
C PHE A 122 1.71 -4.26 15.52
N THR A 123 1.67 -4.77 16.74
CA THR A 123 2.70 -5.63 17.33
C THR A 123 2.10 -6.98 17.72
N SER A 124 2.93 -7.99 17.93
CA SER A 124 2.48 -9.26 18.49
C SER A 124 1.88 -9.06 19.88
N ALA A 125 0.72 -9.66 20.12
CA ALA A 125 0.04 -9.60 21.42
C ALA A 125 0.80 -10.35 22.52
#